data_AF-A0A1Q3SY23-F1
#
_entry.id   AF-A0A1Q3SY23-F1
#
_cell.length_a   1.000
_cell.length_b   1.000
_cell.length_c   1.000
_cell.angle_alpha   90.00
_cell.angle_beta   90.00
_cell.angle_gamma   90.00
#
_symmetry.space_group_name_H-M   'P 1'
#
loop_
_entity.id
_entity.type
_entity.pdbx_description
1 polymer ?
#
loop_
_entity_poly.entity_id
_entity_poly.type
_entity_poly.pdbx_seq_one_letter_code
_entity_poly.pdbx_strand_id
1 'polypeptide(L)'
;MKLIVGLGNPGPEYARTRHNVGFQCLDYIAGRHNISFDKKNMKAIWGKGNLAGKDVILAKPQTFMNLSGQSVGEIVRFFKLDPKQDLLVVYDDLDLPVGKLRLRPNGSSGGQNGLRNIIDLLGTPDIQRLRVGIGRPRQGTARDRVLNEFSKEEQVVMDQIYSRVEQAVLIWLTEGIEPAMNRFNAGEK
;
A
#
# COMPACT_ATOMS: atom_id res chain seq x y z
N MET A 1 1.01 -17.61 4.95
CA MET A 1 0.38 -16.83 3.86
C MET A 1 0.45 -15.37 4.25
N LYS A 2 0.86 -14.49 3.34
CA LYS A 2 1.00 -13.05 3.61
C LYS A 2 -0.08 -12.25 2.87
N LEU A 3 -0.47 -11.10 3.40
CA LEU A 3 -1.44 -10.19 2.82
C LEU A 3 -0.77 -8.84 2.54
N ILE A 4 -0.78 -8.42 1.27
CA ILE A 4 -0.35 -7.10 0.84
C ILE A 4 -1.59 -6.32 0.40
N VAL A 5 -1.86 -5.23 1.10
CA VAL A 5 -3.00 -4.34 0.83
C VAL A 5 -2.47 -3.05 0.20
N GLY A 6 -2.98 -2.70 -0.97
CA GLY A 6 -2.79 -1.38 -1.56
C GLY A 6 -3.99 -0.51 -1.22
N LEU A 7 -3.76 0.69 -0.69
CA LEU A 7 -4.85 1.64 -0.45
C LEU A 7 -5.14 2.50 -1.68
N GLY A 8 -6.41 2.88 -1.83
CA GLY A 8 -6.93 3.70 -2.91
C GLY A 8 -8.46 3.84 -2.82
N ASN A 9 -9.03 4.70 -3.66
CA ASN A 9 -10.48 4.78 -3.88
C ASN A 9 -10.89 3.99 -5.13
N PRO A 10 -12.05 3.30 -5.12
CA PRO A 10 -12.60 2.65 -6.29
C PRO A 10 -13.22 3.68 -7.25
N GLY A 11 -13.19 3.39 -8.55
CA GLY A 11 -13.75 4.25 -9.60
C GLY A 11 -12.69 4.73 -10.59
N PRO A 12 -13.01 4.83 -11.90
CA PRO A 12 -12.07 5.25 -12.93
C PRO A 12 -11.51 6.66 -12.69
N GLU A 13 -12.30 7.55 -12.08
CA GLU A 13 -11.91 8.93 -11.75
C GLU A 13 -10.74 9.00 -10.75
N TYR A 14 -10.53 7.96 -9.93
CA TYR A 14 -9.45 7.91 -8.95
C TYR A 14 -8.22 7.15 -9.43
N ALA A 15 -8.33 6.38 -10.52
CA ALA A 15 -7.34 5.37 -10.93
C ALA A 15 -5.91 5.92 -11.01
N ARG A 16 -5.75 7.15 -11.52
CA ARG A 16 -4.46 7.82 -11.72
C ARG A 16 -4.11 8.86 -10.66
N THR A 17 -4.93 8.98 -9.61
CA THR A 17 -4.69 9.95 -8.54
C THR A 17 -3.57 9.49 -7.62
N ARG A 18 -2.91 10.44 -6.95
CA ARG A 18 -1.84 10.14 -5.98
C ARG A 18 -2.33 9.24 -4.83
N HIS A 19 -3.59 9.40 -4.43
CA HIS A 19 -4.20 8.60 -3.36
C HIS A 19 -4.37 7.12 -3.72
N ASN A 20 -4.33 6.80 -5.02
CA ASN A 20 -4.43 5.44 -5.53
C ASN A 20 -3.06 4.78 -5.79
N VAL A 21 -1.96 5.40 -5.34
CA VAL A 21 -0.62 4.83 -5.54
C VAL A 21 -0.49 3.42 -4.95
N GLY A 22 -1.21 3.11 -3.86
CA GLY A 22 -1.24 1.76 -3.29
C GLY A 22 -1.85 0.74 -4.26
N PHE A 23 -2.96 1.08 -4.92
CA PHE A 23 -3.55 0.23 -5.98
C PHE A 23 -2.59 0.10 -7.17
N GLN A 24 -2.01 1.20 -7.64
CA GLN A 24 -1.07 1.19 -8.79
C GLN A 24 0.15 0.31 -8.52
N CYS A 25 0.72 0.38 -7.31
CA CYS A 25 1.80 -0.51 -6.88
C CYS A 25 1.38 -1.98 -6.93
N LEU A 26 0.17 -2.30 -6.46
CA LEU A 26 -0.34 -3.67 -6.52
C LEU A 26 -0.61 -4.14 -7.95
N ASP A 27 -1.11 -3.26 -8.81
CA ASP A 27 -1.33 -3.58 -10.23
C ASP A 27 -0.01 -3.90 -10.93
N TYR A 28 1.04 -3.12 -10.65
CA TYR A 28 2.39 -3.39 -11.15
C TYR A 28 2.92 -4.76 -10.69
N ILE A 29 2.85 -5.06 -9.38
CA ILE A 29 3.32 -6.34 -8.82
C ILE A 29 2.50 -7.50 -9.42
N ALA A 30 1.18 -7.36 -9.48
CA ALA A 30 0.29 -8.38 -9.98
C ALA A 30 0.57 -8.71 -11.45
N GLY A 31 0.76 -7.70 -12.30
CA GLY A 31 1.10 -7.89 -13.71
C GLY A 31 2.45 -8.58 -13.91
N ARG A 32 3.45 -8.23 -13.10
CA ARG A 32 4.81 -8.78 -13.19
C ARG A 32 4.92 -10.23 -12.72
N HIS A 33 4.01 -10.66 -11.87
CA HIS A 33 3.96 -12.01 -11.29
C HIS A 33 2.75 -12.84 -11.75
N ASN A 34 2.02 -12.40 -12.78
CA ASN A 34 0.85 -13.07 -13.33
C ASN A 34 -0.25 -13.38 -12.29
N ILE A 35 -0.44 -12.48 -11.31
CA ILE A 35 -1.48 -12.60 -10.29
C ILE A 35 -2.72 -11.88 -10.80
N SER A 36 -3.84 -12.59 -10.91
CA SER A 36 -5.11 -12.01 -11.35
C SER A 36 -5.96 -11.56 -10.16
N PHE A 37 -6.56 -10.37 -10.23
CA PHE A 37 -7.57 -9.91 -9.28
C PHE A 37 -8.96 -10.47 -9.64
N ASP A 38 -9.12 -11.79 -9.50
CA ASP A 38 -10.31 -12.53 -9.94
C ASP A 38 -11.40 -12.70 -8.86
N LYS A 39 -11.07 -12.44 -7.60
CA LYS A 39 -12.03 -12.52 -6.48
C LYS A 39 -12.60 -11.15 -6.15
N LYS A 40 -13.93 -11.10 -5.99
CA LYS A 40 -14.68 -9.89 -5.62
C LYS A 40 -15.62 -10.18 -4.45
N ASN A 41 -15.10 -10.09 -3.24
CA ASN A 41 -15.82 -10.25 -1.98
C ASN A 41 -15.02 -9.56 -0.86
N MET A 42 -15.48 -9.60 0.39
CA MET A 42 -14.81 -8.92 1.51
C MET A 42 -14.58 -7.43 1.27
N LYS A 43 -15.50 -6.82 0.50
CA LYS A 43 -15.42 -5.43 0.03
C LYS A 43 -14.08 -5.12 -0.64
N ALA A 44 -13.47 -6.07 -1.34
CA ALA A 44 -12.21 -5.93 -2.06
C ALA A 44 -12.28 -6.63 -3.42
N ILE A 45 -11.38 -6.23 -4.31
CA ILE A 45 -10.89 -7.09 -5.38
C ILE A 45 -9.52 -7.63 -4.95
N TRP A 46 -9.33 -8.93 -5.04
CA TRP A 46 -8.11 -9.58 -4.56
C TRP A 46 -7.77 -10.81 -5.40
N GLY A 47 -6.51 -11.23 -5.31
CA GLY A 47 -5.97 -12.39 -5.99
C GLY A 47 -4.98 -13.13 -5.11
N LYS A 48 -4.84 -14.45 -5.32
CA LYS A 48 -3.76 -15.25 -4.73
C LYS A 48 -2.66 -15.45 -5.75
N GLY A 49 -1.43 -15.50 -5.25
CA GLY A 49 -0.29 -15.85 -6.07
C GLY A 49 0.89 -16.29 -5.23
N ASN A 50 2.00 -16.49 -5.91
CA ASN A 50 3.28 -16.82 -5.30
C ASN A 50 4.29 -15.71 -5.63
N LEU A 51 4.91 -15.15 -4.60
CA LEU A 51 5.97 -14.16 -4.73
C LEU A 51 7.20 -14.70 -4.00
N ALA A 52 8.32 -14.88 -4.72
CA ALA A 52 9.57 -15.42 -4.18
C ALA A 52 9.38 -16.73 -3.37
N GLY A 53 8.54 -17.65 -3.85
CA GLY A 53 8.28 -18.92 -3.18
C GLY A 53 7.33 -18.82 -1.98
N LYS A 54 6.72 -17.66 -1.72
CA LYS A 54 5.76 -17.43 -0.63
C LYS A 54 4.35 -17.22 -1.18
N ASP A 55 3.38 -17.90 -0.56
CA ASP A 55 1.97 -17.68 -0.87
C ASP A 55 1.49 -16.33 -0.33
N VAL A 56 0.94 -15.51 -1.23
CA VAL A 56 0.46 -14.17 -0.93
C VAL A 56 -0.96 -13.94 -1.40
N ILE A 57 -1.62 -12.99 -0.75
CA ILE A 57 -2.84 -12.35 -1.19
C ILE A 57 -2.50 -10.89 -1.51
N LEU A 58 -2.84 -10.45 -2.72
CA LEU A 58 -2.85 -9.03 -3.07
C LEU A 58 -4.29 -8.55 -3.01
N ALA A 59 -4.56 -7.48 -2.26
CA ALA A 59 -5.91 -6.98 -2.07
C ALA A 59 -6.01 -5.46 -2.27
N LYS A 60 -7.01 -5.04 -3.03
CA LYS A 60 -7.43 -3.65 -3.21
C LYS A 60 -8.82 -3.49 -2.61
N PRO A 61 -8.98 -2.87 -1.42
CA PRO A 61 -10.28 -2.52 -0.89
C PRO A 61 -11.12 -1.79 -1.93
N GLN A 62 -12.42 -2.05 -1.98
CA GLN A 62 -13.38 -1.40 -2.88
C GLN A 62 -14.39 -0.57 -2.07
N THR A 63 -13.96 -0.12 -0.89
CA THR A 63 -14.62 0.91 -0.09
C THR A 63 -13.96 2.26 -0.38
N PHE A 64 -14.58 3.36 0.04
CA PHE A 64 -13.83 4.62 0.11
C PHE A 64 -12.68 4.53 1.10
N MET A 65 -11.62 5.31 0.87
CA MET A 65 -10.36 5.25 1.63
C MET A 65 -10.59 5.20 3.14
N ASN A 66 -11.45 6.08 3.67
CA ASN A 66 -11.74 6.20 5.11
C ASN A 66 -12.50 4.99 5.70
N LEU A 67 -12.88 4.01 4.88
CA LEU A 67 -13.57 2.78 5.26
C LEU A 67 -12.75 1.53 4.89
N SER A 68 -11.45 1.68 4.60
CA SER A 68 -10.55 0.59 4.18
C SER A 68 -10.46 -0.55 5.20
N GLY A 69 -10.52 -0.23 6.49
CA GLY A 69 -10.44 -1.19 7.58
C GLY A 69 -11.59 -2.19 7.61
N GLN A 70 -12.75 -1.84 7.04
CA GLN A 70 -13.87 -2.78 6.93
C GLN A 70 -13.49 -3.96 6.03
N SER A 71 -12.82 -3.67 4.91
CA SER A 71 -12.36 -4.69 3.98
C SER A 71 -11.17 -5.47 4.54
N VAL A 72 -10.13 -4.75 4.99
CA VAL A 72 -8.91 -5.38 5.51
C VAL A 72 -9.21 -6.28 6.71
N GLY A 73 -10.05 -5.82 7.65
CA GLY A 73 -10.45 -6.61 8.80
C GLY A 73 -11.22 -7.88 8.43
N GLU A 74 -12.04 -7.85 7.38
CA GLU A 74 -12.75 -9.03 6.89
C GLU A 74 -11.78 -10.05 6.29
N ILE A 75 -10.82 -9.61 5.46
CA ILE A 75 -9.78 -10.46 4.86
C ILE A 75 -8.90 -11.10 5.94
N VAL A 76 -8.44 -10.30 6.90
CA VAL A 76 -7.60 -10.77 8.02
C VAL A 76 -8.32 -11.88 8.80
N ARG A 77 -9.60 -11.68 9.15
CA ARG A 77 -10.38 -12.69 9.88
C ARG A 77 -10.65 -13.94 9.04
N PHE A 78 -11.02 -13.77 7.77
CA PHE A 78 -11.34 -14.90 6.88
C PHE A 78 -10.14 -15.83 6.69
N PHE A 79 -8.95 -15.27 6.48
CA PHE A 79 -7.71 -16.03 6.30
C PHE A 79 -6.95 -16.32 7.59
N LYS A 80 -7.47 -15.90 8.74
CA LYS A 80 -6.86 -16.11 10.07
C LYS A 80 -5.41 -15.59 10.13
N LEU A 81 -5.18 -14.40 9.59
CA LEU A 81 -3.87 -13.77 9.52
C LEU A 81 -3.56 -13.00 10.80
N ASP A 82 -2.29 -12.96 11.21
CA ASP A 82 -1.84 -12.06 12.27
C ASP A 82 -1.56 -10.65 11.67
N PRO A 83 -2.28 -9.59 12.06
CA PRO A 83 -2.03 -8.23 11.58
C PRO A 83 -0.58 -7.76 11.73
N LYS A 84 0.11 -8.18 12.78
CA LYS A 84 1.47 -7.73 13.09
C LYS A 84 2.51 -8.38 12.20
N GLN A 85 2.28 -9.62 11.79
CA GLN A 85 3.28 -10.42 11.09
C GLN A 85 2.94 -10.59 9.61
N ASP A 86 1.66 -10.72 9.28
CA ASP A 86 1.22 -11.17 7.96
C ASP A 86 0.66 -10.06 7.06
N LEU A 87 0.39 -8.87 7.60
CA LEU A 87 -0.17 -7.74 6.87
C LEU A 87 0.88 -6.67 6.57
N LEU A 88 0.99 -6.30 5.29
CA LEU A 88 1.70 -5.12 4.82
C LEU A 88 0.73 -4.18 4.10
N VAL A 89 0.63 -2.93 4.56
CA VAL A 89 -0.21 -1.88 3.94
C VAL A 89 0.65 -0.92 3.13
N VAL A 90 0.35 -0.77 1.84
CA VAL A 90 1.01 0.13 0.89
C VAL A 90 0.11 1.33 0.61
N TYR A 91 0.60 2.55 0.85
CA TYR A 91 -0.22 3.76 0.74
C TYR A 91 0.59 5.03 0.47
N ASP A 92 -0.10 6.11 0.11
CA ASP A 92 0.46 7.43 -0.20
C ASP A 92 0.83 8.25 1.05
N ASP A 93 1.96 8.94 1.00
CA ASP A 93 2.44 9.74 2.11
C ASP A 93 2.84 11.17 1.69
N LEU A 94 2.14 12.15 2.26
CA LEU A 94 2.38 13.57 1.99
C LEU A 94 3.69 14.07 2.60
N ASP A 95 4.16 13.47 3.70
CA ASP A 95 5.35 13.92 4.42
C ASP A 95 6.64 13.38 3.81
N LEU A 96 6.54 12.43 2.88
CA LEU A 96 7.66 11.93 2.10
C LEU A 96 7.70 12.61 0.73
N PRO A 97 8.87 13.09 0.27
CA PRO A 97 9.03 13.61 -1.08
C PRO A 97 8.60 12.59 -2.15
N VAL A 98 8.14 13.08 -3.30
CA VAL A 98 7.83 12.23 -4.46
C VAL A 98 9.02 11.32 -4.76
N GLY A 99 8.77 10.02 -4.91
CA GLY A 99 9.84 9.06 -5.18
C GLY A 99 10.55 8.48 -3.95
N LYS A 100 10.19 8.91 -2.74
CA LYS A 100 10.75 8.34 -1.50
C LYS A 100 9.88 7.21 -0.98
N LEU A 101 10.52 6.14 -0.52
CA LEU A 101 9.86 5.01 0.13
C LEU A 101 10.26 4.99 1.60
N ARG A 102 9.34 4.57 2.47
CA ARG A 102 9.65 4.31 3.87
C ARG A 102 8.86 3.14 4.43
N LEU A 103 9.56 2.13 4.91
CA LEU A 103 8.96 1.04 5.67
C LEU A 103 8.95 1.33 7.16
N ARG A 104 7.89 0.89 7.83
CA ARG A 104 7.73 0.96 9.29
C ARG A 104 7.07 -0.32 9.81
N PRO A 105 7.47 -0.82 11.00
CA PRO A 105 6.88 -2.02 11.61
C PRO A 105 5.58 -1.72 12.38
N ASN A 106 5.53 -0.61 13.10
CA ASN A 106 4.32 -0.05 13.72
C ASN A 106 4.30 1.50 13.67
N GLY A 107 3.25 2.11 14.25
CA GLY A 107 3.10 3.56 14.35
C GLY A 107 1.68 4.06 14.09
N SER A 108 1.47 5.37 14.33
CA SER A 108 0.19 6.03 14.07
C SER A 108 -0.11 6.13 12.57
N SER A 109 -1.35 6.52 12.24
CA SER A 109 -1.78 6.69 10.85
C SER A 109 -1.09 7.84 10.10
N GLY A 110 -0.41 8.76 10.81
CA GLY A 110 0.21 9.94 10.18
C GLY A 110 -0.78 10.83 9.42
N GLY A 111 -2.07 10.81 9.79
CA GLY A 111 -3.12 11.55 9.08
C GLY A 111 -3.76 10.80 7.89
N GLN A 112 -3.26 9.61 7.53
CA GLN A 112 -3.82 8.82 6.44
C GLN A 112 -5.10 8.08 6.89
N ASN A 113 -6.23 8.43 6.28
CA ASN A 113 -7.56 8.00 6.77
C ASN A 113 -7.83 6.50 6.61
N GLY A 114 -7.27 5.84 5.58
CA GLY A 114 -7.41 4.40 5.39
C GLY A 114 -6.63 3.60 6.42
N LEU A 115 -5.37 3.94 6.66
CA LEU A 115 -4.55 3.35 7.70
C LEU A 115 -5.16 3.60 9.09
N ARG A 116 -5.69 4.81 9.34
CA ARG A 116 -6.44 5.11 10.57
C ARG A 116 -7.58 4.12 10.77
N ASN A 117 -8.44 3.98 9.77
CA ASN A 117 -9.58 3.07 9.87
C ASN A 117 -9.18 1.60 10.01
N ILE A 118 -8.07 1.18 9.39
CA ILE A 118 -7.52 -0.17 9.57
C ILE A 118 -7.05 -0.37 11.02
N ILE A 119 -6.28 0.57 11.58
CA ILE A 119 -5.82 0.52 12.97
C ILE A 119 -7.02 0.43 13.92
N ASP A 120 -8.03 1.27 13.72
CA ASP A 120 -9.23 1.33 14.55
C ASP A 120 -10.00 -0.01 14.53
N LEU A 121 -10.17 -0.61 13.35
CA LEU A 121 -10.97 -1.84 13.19
C LEU A 121 -10.20 -3.13 13.48
N LEU A 122 -8.87 -3.11 13.38
CA LEU A 122 -8.02 -4.23 13.84
C LEU A 122 -7.65 -4.12 15.32
N GLY A 123 -7.88 -2.96 15.95
CA GLY A 123 -7.60 -2.72 17.36
C GLY A 123 -6.12 -2.67 17.70
N THR A 124 -5.24 -2.44 16.72
CA THR A 124 -3.79 -2.42 16.94
C THR A 124 -3.04 -1.50 15.95
N PRO A 125 -2.06 -0.71 16.42
CA PRO A 125 -1.15 0.05 15.55
C PRO A 125 0.03 -0.80 15.04
N ASP A 126 0.18 -2.04 15.52
CA ASP A 126 1.19 -3.01 15.07
C ASP A 126 0.79 -3.60 13.71
N ILE A 127 0.83 -2.75 12.68
CA ILE A 127 0.54 -3.10 11.29
C ILE A 127 1.75 -2.70 10.47
N GLN A 128 2.37 -3.60 9.72
CA GLN A 128 3.52 -3.22 8.91
C GLN A 128 3.08 -2.41 7.69
N ARG A 129 3.89 -1.43 7.29
CA ARG A 129 3.50 -0.50 6.22
C ARG A 129 4.66 -0.03 5.36
N LEU A 130 4.35 0.14 4.08
CA LEU A 130 5.22 0.73 3.06
C LEU A 130 4.60 2.05 2.59
N ARG A 131 5.22 3.14 3.00
CA ARG A 131 4.81 4.52 2.70
C ARG A 131 5.43 4.93 1.37
N VAL A 132 4.61 5.40 0.44
CA VAL A 132 5.04 5.88 -0.87
C VAL A 132 4.88 7.39 -0.92
N GLY A 133 6.01 8.10 -1.02
CA GLY A 133 6.03 9.55 -0.98
C GLY A 133 5.38 10.18 -2.19
N ILE A 134 4.44 11.07 -1.91
CA ILE A 134 3.72 11.88 -2.91
C ILE A 134 3.97 13.36 -2.72
N GLY A 135 4.68 13.77 -1.67
CA GLY A 135 5.05 15.16 -1.37
C GLY A 135 3.85 16.05 -1.00
N ARG A 136 4.12 17.04 -0.14
CA ARG A 136 3.13 18.06 0.22
C ARG A 136 2.79 18.95 -0.99
N PRO A 137 1.55 19.48 -1.06
CA PRO A 137 1.20 20.46 -2.08
C PRO A 137 2.09 21.70 -1.96
N ARG A 138 2.53 22.24 -3.11
CA ARG A 138 3.13 23.58 -3.16
C ARG A 138 2.09 24.69 -2.97
N GLN A 139 0.85 24.43 -3.40
CA GLN A 139 -0.32 25.29 -3.26
C GLN A 139 -1.59 24.42 -3.11
N GLY A 140 -2.61 24.94 -2.44
CA GLY A 140 -3.87 24.22 -2.19
C GLY A 140 -3.84 23.31 -0.97
N THR A 141 -4.87 22.46 -0.83
CA THR A 141 -5.03 21.60 0.35
C THR A 141 -4.39 20.22 0.16
N ALA A 142 -4.17 19.52 1.28
CA ALA A 142 -3.75 18.12 1.27
C ALA A 142 -4.75 17.22 0.50
N ARG A 143 -6.05 17.51 0.61
CA ARG A 143 -7.11 16.78 -0.10
C ARG A 143 -6.96 16.93 -1.61
N ASP A 144 -6.72 18.14 -2.09
CA ASP A 144 -6.53 18.39 -3.52
C ASP A 144 -5.27 17.69 -4.05
N ARG A 145 -4.19 17.70 -3.25
CA ARG A 145 -2.94 17.02 -3.61
C ARG A 145 -3.16 15.53 -3.86
N VAL A 146 -3.84 14.84 -2.94
CA VAL A 146 -4.02 13.38 -3.05
C VAL A 146 -4.99 13.00 -4.17
N LEU A 147 -5.99 13.84 -4.47
CA LEU A 147 -6.98 13.57 -5.51
C LEU A 147 -6.56 13.98 -6.93
N ASN A 148 -5.40 14.60 -7.12
CA ASN A 148 -4.87 14.93 -8.43
C ASN A 148 -3.92 13.85 -8.97
N GLU A 149 -3.74 13.79 -10.28
CA GLU A 149 -2.76 12.93 -10.95
C GLU A 149 -1.33 13.46 -10.81
N PHE A 150 -0.32 12.58 -10.84
CA PHE A 150 1.09 12.95 -10.95
C PHE A 150 1.34 13.81 -12.20
N SER A 151 2.24 14.79 -12.12
CA SER A 151 2.71 15.46 -13.34
C SER A 151 3.48 14.48 -14.22
N LYS A 152 3.75 14.84 -15.49
CA LYS A 152 4.53 13.97 -16.38
C LYS A 152 5.94 13.70 -15.82
N GLU A 153 6.55 14.70 -15.21
CA GLU A 153 7.88 14.61 -14.59
C GLU A 153 7.84 13.74 -13.34
N GLU A 154 6.80 13.89 -12.51
CA GLU A 154 6.60 13.02 -11.35
C GLU A 154 6.31 11.57 -11.78
N GLN A 155 5.57 11.37 -12.87
CA GLN A 155 5.23 10.03 -13.38
C GLN A 155 6.49 9.26 -13.79
N VAL A 156 7.46 9.90 -14.44
CA VAL A 156 8.76 9.27 -14.76
C VAL A 156 9.47 8.77 -13.50
N VAL A 157 9.39 9.53 -12.40
CA VAL A 157 9.92 9.09 -11.10
C VAL A 157 9.10 7.90 -10.58
N MET A 158 7.77 8.00 -10.61
CA MET A 158 6.87 6.98 -10.07
C MET A 158 6.96 5.63 -10.81
N ASP A 159 7.22 5.64 -12.11
CA ASP A 159 7.42 4.42 -12.89
C ASP A 159 8.59 3.58 -12.35
N GLN A 160 9.65 4.26 -11.86
CA GLN A 160 10.77 3.60 -11.19
C GLN A 160 10.39 3.13 -9.77
N ILE A 161 9.49 3.86 -9.11
CA ILE A 161 9.03 3.51 -7.76
C ILE A 161 8.23 2.23 -7.72
N TYR A 162 7.41 1.93 -8.73
CA TYR A 162 6.65 0.68 -8.73
C TYR A 162 7.56 -0.54 -8.66
N SER A 163 8.68 -0.54 -9.40
CA SER A 163 9.70 -1.59 -9.29
C SER A 163 10.41 -1.61 -7.93
N ARG A 164 10.68 -0.45 -7.34
CA ARG A 164 11.29 -0.39 -5.99
C ARG A 164 10.33 -0.89 -4.91
N VAL A 165 9.03 -0.64 -5.06
CA VAL A 165 7.98 -1.16 -4.16
C VAL A 165 7.89 -2.67 -4.27
N GLU A 166 7.90 -3.22 -5.49
CA GLU A 166 8.01 -4.67 -5.72
C GLU A 166 9.21 -5.25 -4.97
N GLN A 167 10.41 -4.69 -5.16
CA GLN A 167 11.62 -5.19 -4.48
C GLN A 167 11.49 -5.09 -2.95
N ALA A 168 10.90 -4.02 -2.41
CA ALA A 168 10.67 -3.88 -0.98
C ALA A 168 9.70 -4.94 -0.44
N VAL A 169 8.63 -5.24 -1.18
CA VAL A 169 7.69 -6.32 -0.85
C VAL A 169 8.39 -7.67 -0.89
N LEU A 170 9.22 -7.95 -1.89
CA LEU A 170 9.96 -9.21 -1.98
C LEU A 170 10.92 -9.42 -0.80
N ILE A 171 11.71 -8.40 -0.46
CA ILE A 171 12.61 -8.48 0.72
C ILE A 171 11.81 -8.64 2.01
N TRP A 172 10.69 -7.93 2.15
CA TRP A 172 9.80 -8.12 3.29
C TRP A 172 9.27 -9.56 3.41
N LEU A 173 8.91 -10.19 2.29
CA LEU A 173 8.41 -11.57 2.25
C LEU A 173 9.49 -12.61 2.60
N THR A 174 10.73 -12.39 2.14
CA THR A 174 11.81 -13.38 2.25
C THR A 174 12.65 -13.21 3.52
N GLU A 175 12.87 -11.98 3.95
CA GLU A 175 13.82 -11.61 5.01
C GLU A 175 13.16 -10.87 6.18
N GLY A 176 11.93 -10.37 6.01
CA GLY A 176 11.18 -9.67 7.05
C GLY A 176 11.33 -8.15 7.00
N ILE A 177 10.69 -7.47 7.97
CA ILE A 177 10.54 -6.01 7.97
C ILE A 177 11.85 -5.26 8.25
N GLU A 178 12.71 -5.78 9.13
CA GLU A 178 13.95 -5.08 9.49
C GLU A 178 14.95 -5.02 8.32
N PRO A 179 15.25 -6.11 7.58
CA PRO A 179 16.10 -6.04 6.39
C PRO A 179 15.50 -5.14 5.30
N ALA A 180 14.18 -5.21 5.09
CA ALA A 180 13.49 -4.34 4.14
C ALA A 180 13.64 -2.86 4.53
N MET A 181 13.48 -2.52 5.81
CA MET A 181 13.72 -1.17 6.30
C MET A 181 15.16 -0.72 6.07
N ASN A 182 16.15 -1.53 6.43
CA ASN A 182 17.56 -1.17 6.28
C ASN A 182 17.92 -0.87 4.81
N ARG A 183 17.35 -1.63 3.87
CA ARG A 183 17.62 -1.47 2.44
C ARG A 183 16.90 -0.30 1.79
N PHE A 184 15.63 -0.06 2.15
CA PHE A 184 14.77 0.90 1.44
C PHE A 184 14.58 2.23 2.17
N ASN A 185 14.88 2.31 3.47
CA ASN A 185 14.90 3.58 4.20
C ASN A 185 16.26 4.30 4.06
N ALA A 186 17.32 3.61 3.65
CA ALA A 186 18.64 4.21 3.43
C ALA A 186 18.60 5.18 2.23
N GLY A 187 19.03 6.43 2.47
CA GLY A 187 18.83 7.57 1.57
C GLY A 187 18.22 8.81 2.25
N GLU A 188 18.13 8.78 3.59
CA GLU A 188 17.86 9.92 4.49
C GLU A 188 19.17 10.64 4.93
N LYS A 189 20.16 10.77 4.04
CA LYS A 189 21.27 11.72 4.23
C LYS A 189 21.06 12.92 3.32
#